data_AF-A0A8J3LI86-F1
#
_entry.id   AF-A0A8J3LI86-F1
#
_cell.length_a   1.000
_cell.length_b   1.000
_cell.length_c   1.000
_cell.angle_alpha   90.00
_cell.angle_beta   90.00
_cell.angle_gamma   90.00
#
_symmetry.space_group_name_H-M   'P 1'
#
loop_
_entity.id
_entity.type
_entity.pdbx_description
1 polymer ?
#
loop_
_entity_poly.entity_id
_entity_poly.type
_entity_poly.pdbx_seq_one_letter_code
_entity_poly.pdbx_strand_id
1 'polypeptide(L)'
;MSQSEDVLRDDLAARPDFEVTLRGYDKRQVEQYIARINAEVSSLSAERERALGQVRDLTERLKRQHTDLSELAELRQRPAQVERASFRHLGPMVDQILELAEKQAEAITTTTAQQMAHHKDEAEKILAEARERADQLRTESEAALERAEQELKRVHDQNAQQAEHARAEADALVEAARVRVQQEVEAGRAQTQQEVSQWKANVERELVEMRAAAERELAGQRTAVNQKNAALHAEAQQHATDLRRRADDQNAAHQQQLTVVQQEIRARRQALAQLQAELDIAQQRLVQSRQDGATAERDVAQLQQRLSETTQELGHELHRLEEARRAAESAERHAVAVRARVQREAERVANLAAAAVMAAAVGGVETGEYPRVQMRPNPRHSAAEAGEREAFDMPEVQAELVEVAQQAEALSEELQAEVEADAEQAEAEAGQRHHEGDPELAEYANGRRDGEIAVPAQRVPLPERVGADAE
;
A
#
# COMPACT_ATOMS: atom_id res chain seq x y z
N MET A 1 13.40 14.84 -97.86
CA MET A 1 13.16 15.59 -96.61
C MET A 1 11.69 15.91 -96.32
N SER A 2 10.74 15.82 -97.28
CA SER A 2 9.34 16.24 -97.02
C SER A 2 8.51 15.30 -96.12
N GLN A 3 8.99 14.09 -95.81
CA GLN A 3 8.22 13.07 -95.08
C GLN A 3 8.32 13.17 -93.54
N SER A 4 9.16 14.07 -93.01
CA SER A 4 9.41 14.23 -91.57
C SER A 4 8.73 15.43 -90.91
N GLU A 5 8.21 16.39 -91.70
CA GLU A 5 7.41 17.51 -91.14
C GLU A 5 5.93 17.14 -90.92
N ASP A 6 5.42 16.09 -91.61
CA ASP A 6 4.01 15.68 -91.53
C ASP A 6 3.72 14.81 -90.29
N VAL A 7 4.64 13.89 -89.93
CA VAL A 7 4.54 13.05 -88.72
C VAL A 7 4.44 13.90 -87.45
N LEU A 8 5.19 15.01 -87.40
CA LEU A 8 5.18 15.97 -86.29
C LEU A 8 3.91 16.83 -86.23
N ARG A 9 3.05 16.83 -87.25
CA ARG A 9 1.76 17.54 -87.21
C ARG A 9 0.64 16.71 -86.60
N ASP A 10 0.67 15.40 -86.77
CA ASP A 10 -0.35 14.49 -86.21
C ASP A 10 -0.11 14.30 -84.69
N ASP A 11 1.15 14.14 -84.27
CA ASP A 11 1.54 14.04 -82.85
C ASP A 11 1.14 15.28 -82.00
N LEU A 12 1.04 16.47 -82.61
CA LEU A 12 0.63 17.70 -81.91
C LEU A 12 -0.85 17.73 -81.50
N ALA A 13 -1.69 16.83 -82.04
CA ALA A 13 -3.07 16.65 -81.61
C ALA A 13 -3.20 15.69 -80.41
N ALA A 14 -2.21 14.82 -80.19
CA ALA A 14 -2.15 13.95 -79.02
C ALA A 14 -1.70 14.76 -77.79
N ARG A 15 -2.47 14.71 -76.71
CA ARG A 15 -1.99 15.21 -75.41
C ARG A 15 -0.89 14.26 -74.90
N PRO A 16 0.31 14.74 -74.56
CA PRO A 16 1.33 13.90 -73.94
C PRO A 16 0.91 13.58 -72.50
N ASP A 17 0.37 12.39 -72.29
CA ASP A 17 0.07 11.87 -70.94
C ASP A 17 1.37 11.38 -70.28
N PHE A 18 1.80 12.08 -69.24
CA PHE A 18 2.98 11.73 -68.44
C PHE A 18 2.61 10.74 -67.32
N GLU A 19 3.48 9.76 -67.08
CA GLU A 19 3.33 8.81 -65.97
C GLU A 19 3.44 9.52 -64.60
N VAL A 20 2.43 9.35 -63.74
CA VAL A 20 2.36 10.01 -62.43
C VAL A 20 2.92 9.09 -61.35
N THR A 21 4.10 9.44 -60.85
CA THR A 21 4.77 8.73 -59.75
C THR A 21 4.55 9.41 -58.40
N LEU A 22 4.89 8.72 -57.30
CA LEU A 22 4.61 9.17 -55.91
C LEU A 22 5.28 10.51 -55.53
N ARG A 23 6.27 10.98 -56.29
CA ARG A 23 6.90 12.29 -56.14
C ARG A 23 7.37 12.81 -57.49
N GLY A 24 6.67 13.81 -58.03
CA GLY A 24 6.96 14.44 -59.31
C GLY A 24 6.73 15.95 -59.32
N TYR A 25 6.71 16.55 -60.51
CA TYR A 25 6.42 17.98 -60.70
C TYR A 25 4.92 18.28 -60.55
N ASP A 26 4.58 19.52 -60.16
CA ASP A 26 3.20 20.00 -60.13
C ASP A 26 2.63 20.04 -61.55
N LYS A 27 1.60 19.21 -61.79
CA LYS A 27 0.88 19.11 -63.06
C LYS A 27 0.44 20.48 -63.60
N ARG A 28 0.01 21.41 -62.74
CA ARG A 28 -0.45 22.74 -63.17
C ARG A 28 0.69 23.61 -63.70
N GLN A 29 1.87 23.49 -63.10
CA GLN A 29 3.08 24.20 -63.56
C GLN A 29 3.59 23.60 -64.87
N VAL A 30 3.55 22.26 -65.00
CA VAL A 30 3.90 21.56 -66.25
C VAL A 30 2.94 21.93 -67.39
N GLU A 31 1.63 21.94 -67.15
CA GLU A 31 0.61 22.37 -68.13
C GLU A 31 0.82 23.82 -68.57
N GLN A 32 1.09 24.75 -67.64
CA GLN A 32 1.39 26.14 -67.96
C GLN A 32 2.70 26.31 -68.75
N TYR A 33 3.73 25.54 -68.42
CA TYR A 33 5.01 25.56 -69.13
C TYR A 33 4.88 25.01 -70.55
N ILE A 34 4.19 23.88 -70.74
CA ILE A 34 3.91 23.31 -72.07
C ILE A 34 3.07 24.27 -72.91
N ALA A 35 2.04 24.90 -72.33
CA ALA A 35 1.24 25.90 -73.03
C ALA A 35 2.08 27.10 -73.51
N ARG A 36 3.03 27.57 -72.69
CA ARG A 36 3.99 28.62 -73.06
C ARG A 36 4.91 28.18 -74.20
N ILE A 37 5.54 27.01 -74.10
CA ILE A 37 6.44 26.49 -75.13
C ILE A 37 5.70 26.27 -76.46
N ASN A 38 4.47 25.75 -76.44
CA ASN A 38 3.67 25.58 -77.65
C ASN A 38 3.30 26.92 -78.31
N ALA A 39 3.04 27.98 -77.53
CA ALA A 39 2.86 29.33 -78.06
C ALA A 39 4.16 29.89 -78.68
N GLU A 40 5.32 29.64 -78.05
CA GLU A 40 6.63 30.08 -78.53
C GLU A 40 7.03 29.38 -79.84
N VAL A 41 6.83 28.06 -79.93
CA VAL A 41 7.00 27.27 -81.17
C VAL A 41 6.03 27.74 -82.28
N SER A 42 4.81 28.13 -81.92
CA SER A 42 3.84 28.71 -82.86
C SER A 42 4.28 30.09 -83.38
N SER A 43 4.89 30.95 -82.55
CA SER A 43 5.46 32.22 -83.02
C SER A 43 6.68 32.02 -83.93
N LEU A 44 7.60 31.13 -83.54
CA LEU A 44 8.84 30.86 -84.29
C LEU A 44 8.56 30.19 -85.66
N SER A 45 7.55 29.33 -85.73
CA SER A 45 7.11 28.75 -87.01
C SER A 45 6.47 29.79 -87.93
N ALA A 46 5.62 30.68 -87.40
CA ALA A 46 5.07 31.80 -88.17
C ALA A 46 6.16 32.79 -88.65
N GLU A 47 7.23 33.00 -87.87
CA GLU A 47 8.40 33.80 -88.29
C GLU A 47 9.22 33.10 -89.38
N ARG A 48 9.46 31.79 -89.26
CA ARG A 48 10.06 30.95 -90.32
C ARG A 48 9.28 31.07 -91.62
N GLU A 49 7.95 31.00 -91.58
CA GLU A 49 7.11 31.13 -92.78
C GLU A 49 7.20 32.52 -93.42
N ARG A 50 7.20 33.61 -92.62
CA ARG A 50 7.41 34.99 -93.13
C ARG A 50 8.78 35.14 -93.79
N ALA A 51 9.85 34.64 -93.17
CA ALA A 51 11.20 34.68 -93.72
C ALA A 51 11.33 33.88 -95.02
N LEU A 52 10.72 32.69 -95.10
CA LEU A 52 10.66 31.89 -96.33
C LEU A 52 9.86 32.59 -97.44
N GLY A 53 8.82 33.36 -97.09
CA GLY A 53 8.12 34.26 -98.02
C GLY A 53 9.05 35.32 -98.62
N GLN A 54 9.76 36.06 -97.77
CA GLN A 54 10.72 37.11 -98.20
C GLN A 54 11.82 36.56 -99.14
N VAL A 55 12.33 35.35 -98.87
CA VAL A 55 13.32 34.69 -99.74
C VAL A 55 12.73 34.36 -101.13
N ARG A 56 11.45 33.95 -101.21
CA ARG A 56 10.76 33.70 -102.48
C ARG A 56 10.58 34.99 -103.28
N ASP A 57 10.12 36.07 -102.64
CA ASP A 57 9.94 37.39 -103.26
C ASP A 57 11.25 37.93 -103.85
N LEU A 58 12.36 37.84 -103.11
CA LEU A 58 13.68 38.25 -103.58
C LEU A 58 14.15 37.39 -104.76
N THR A 59 13.89 36.08 -104.72
CA THR A 59 14.21 35.14 -105.82
C THR A 59 13.43 35.49 -107.09
N GLU A 60 12.17 35.92 -106.99
CA GLU A 60 11.42 36.40 -108.15
C GLU A 60 11.94 37.72 -108.72
N ARG A 61 12.31 38.68 -107.86
CA ARG A 61 12.85 39.97 -108.31
C ARG A 61 14.15 39.78 -109.11
N LEU A 62 15.05 38.93 -108.64
CA LEU A 62 16.29 38.57 -109.34
C LEU A 62 16.04 37.92 -110.71
N LYS A 63 15.03 37.04 -110.82
CA LYS A 63 14.65 36.44 -112.10
C LYS A 63 14.18 37.47 -113.12
N ARG A 64 13.32 38.42 -112.71
CA ARG A 64 12.81 39.49 -113.58
C ARG A 64 13.94 40.38 -114.10
N GLN A 65 14.82 40.86 -113.21
CA GLN A 65 15.99 41.66 -113.59
C GLN A 65 16.93 40.94 -114.58
N HIS A 66 17.04 39.61 -114.51
CA HIS A 66 17.84 38.85 -115.47
C HIS A 66 17.21 38.79 -116.86
N THR A 67 15.88 38.76 -116.96
CA THR A 67 15.15 38.89 -118.24
C THR A 67 15.33 40.27 -118.85
N ASP A 68 15.12 41.33 -118.07
CA ASP A 68 15.23 42.73 -118.53
C ASP A 68 16.62 43.03 -119.16
N LEU A 69 17.68 42.48 -118.58
CA LEU A 69 19.05 42.61 -119.08
C LEU A 69 19.31 41.84 -120.39
N SER A 70 18.54 40.78 -120.67
CA SER A 70 18.65 40.00 -121.91
C SER A 70 18.11 40.78 -123.11
N GLU A 71 16.96 41.43 -122.96
CA GLU A 71 16.33 42.21 -124.04
C GLU A 71 17.20 43.40 -124.47
N LEU A 72 17.85 44.07 -123.49
CA LEU A 72 18.80 45.15 -123.75
C LEU A 72 20.08 44.69 -124.49
N ALA A 73 20.44 43.41 -124.40
CA ALA A 73 21.58 42.85 -125.13
C ALA A 73 21.27 42.61 -126.61
N GLU A 74 20.06 42.14 -126.95
CA GLU A 74 19.63 41.90 -128.34
C GLU A 74 19.51 43.20 -129.14
N LEU A 75 18.92 44.24 -128.55
CA LEU A 75 18.77 45.56 -129.18
C LEU A 75 20.11 46.19 -129.62
N ARG A 76 21.23 45.79 -128.99
CA ARG A 76 22.58 46.29 -129.31
C ARG A 76 23.22 45.65 -130.55
N GLN A 77 22.67 44.56 -131.10
CA GLN A 77 23.32 43.78 -132.16
C GLN A 77 22.98 44.20 -133.60
N ARG A 78 22.34 45.37 -133.81
CA ARG A 78 21.94 45.88 -135.15
C ARG A 78 22.78 47.08 -135.62
N PRO A 79 23.92 46.88 -136.30
CA PRO A 79 24.63 47.95 -136.99
C PRO A 79 24.00 48.27 -138.35
N ALA A 80 23.85 49.56 -138.68
CA ALA A 80 23.50 50.02 -140.02
C ALA A 80 24.76 50.42 -140.81
N GLN A 81 24.80 50.11 -142.11
CA GLN A 81 25.91 50.46 -143.00
C GLN A 81 25.56 51.68 -143.86
N VAL A 82 26.56 52.50 -144.19
CA VAL A 82 26.42 53.71 -145.02
C VAL A 82 27.48 53.69 -146.12
N GLU A 83 27.07 53.86 -147.37
CA GLU A 83 27.97 53.87 -148.52
C GLU A 83 28.81 55.16 -148.62
N ARG A 84 30.00 55.07 -149.21
CA ARG A 84 30.85 56.23 -149.54
C ARG A 84 30.95 56.39 -151.05
N ALA A 85 30.55 57.56 -151.55
CA ALA A 85 30.62 57.93 -152.96
C ALA A 85 32.05 58.27 -153.43
N SER A 86 32.25 58.30 -154.75
CA SER A 86 33.57 58.39 -155.39
C SER A 86 34.19 59.78 -155.39
N PHE A 87 35.53 59.83 -155.32
CA PHE A 87 36.33 61.01 -155.06
C PHE A 87 37.28 61.35 -156.24
N ARG A 88 36.84 62.17 -157.20
CA ARG A 88 37.68 62.52 -158.38
C ARG A 88 37.72 64.00 -158.79
N HIS A 89 37.05 64.89 -158.07
CA HIS A 89 37.16 66.34 -158.22
C HIS A 89 37.56 67.05 -156.91
N LEU A 90 38.25 66.31 -156.02
CA LEU A 90 38.72 66.73 -154.70
C LEU A 90 39.94 67.71 -154.75
N GLY A 91 39.91 68.71 -155.63
CA GLY A 91 40.92 69.77 -155.70
C GLY A 91 40.42 71.05 -155.00
N PRO A 92 40.22 72.17 -155.71
CA PRO A 92 39.78 73.44 -155.11
C PRO A 92 38.47 73.35 -154.32
N MET A 93 37.59 72.42 -154.69
CA MET A 93 36.34 72.18 -153.96
C MET A 93 36.58 71.49 -152.62
N VAL A 94 37.67 70.72 -152.46
CA VAL A 94 38.11 70.24 -151.15
C VAL A 94 38.73 71.36 -150.34
N ASP A 95 39.52 72.26 -150.93
CA ASP A 95 40.05 73.40 -150.17
C ASP A 95 38.92 74.29 -149.62
N GLN A 96 37.86 74.53 -150.40
CA GLN A 96 36.65 75.21 -149.91
C GLN A 96 35.81 74.38 -148.93
N ILE A 97 35.68 73.06 -149.12
CA ILE A 97 35.00 72.19 -148.16
C ILE A 97 35.80 72.11 -146.85
N LEU A 98 37.13 72.17 -146.89
CA LEU A 98 38.01 72.21 -145.72
C LEU A 98 37.90 73.57 -145.03
N GLU A 99 37.96 74.70 -145.73
CA GLU A 99 37.80 76.02 -145.10
C GLU A 99 36.39 76.19 -144.50
N LEU A 100 35.35 75.66 -145.16
CA LEU A 100 33.99 75.64 -144.62
C LEU A 100 33.85 74.66 -143.45
N ALA A 101 34.45 73.48 -143.53
CA ALA A 101 34.46 72.48 -142.45
C ALA A 101 35.31 72.90 -141.26
N GLU A 102 36.35 73.71 -141.46
CA GLU A 102 37.19 74.30 -140.42
C GLU A 102 36.41 75.39 -139.69
N LYS A 103 35.73 76.29 -140.42
CA LYS A 103 34.78 77.27 -139.83
C LYS A 103 33.59 76.59 -139.15
N GLN A 104 33.08 75.48 -139.70
CA GLN A 104 32.02 74.69 -139.05
C GLN A 104 32.57 73.92 -137.84
N ALA A 105 33.79 73.41 -137.86
CA ALA A 105 34.43 72.75 -136.71
C ALA A 105 34.76 73.77 -135.61
N GLU A 106 35.18 74.98 -135.94
CA GLU A 106 35.40 76.08 -135.00
C GLU A 106 34.07 76.55 -134.39
N ALA A 107 33.01 76.67 -135.19
CA ALA A 107 31.65 76.95 -134.69
C ALA A 107 31.10 75.81 -133.80
N ILE A 108 31.28 74.54 -134.20
CA ILE A 108 30.85 73.36 -133.43
C ILE A 108 31.63 73.26 -132.13
N THR A 109 32.97 73.39 -132.16
CA THR A 109 33.80 73.32 -130.94
C THR A 109 33.53 74.49 -130.01
N THR A 110 33.31 75.70 -130.53
CA THR A 110 32.89 76.86 -129.72
C THR A 110 31.52 76.64 -129.08
N THR A 111 30.52 76.20 -129.85
CA THR A 111 29.16 75.95 -129.34
C THR A 111 29.15 74.79 -128.33
N THR A 112 29.90 73.72 -128.61
CA THR A 112 30.03 72.57 -127.70
C THR A 112 30.83 72.95 -126.46
N ALA A 113 31.84 73.83 -126.55
CA ALA A 113 32.54 74.36 -125.38
C ALA A 113 31.62 75.22 -124.50
N GLN A 114 30.75 76.04 -125.10
CA GLN A 114 29.73 76.81 -124.38
C GLN A 114 28.69 75.89 -123.72
N GLN A 115 28.22 74.85 -124.41
CA GLN A 115 27.30 73.84 -123.85
C GLN A 115 27.96 73.02 -122.73
N MET A 116 29.24 72.63 -122.89
CA MET A 116 30.00 71.96 -121.83
C MET A 116 30.30 72.87 -120.64
N ALA A 117 30.42 74.19 -120.83
CA ALA A 117 30.50 75.14 -119.73
C ALA A 117 29.15 75.23 -119.00
N HIS A 118 28.05 75.49 -119.73
CA HIS A 118 26.70 75.56 -119.17
C HIS A 118 26.34 74.29 -118.38
N HIS A 119 26.57 73.11 -118.92
CA HIS A 119 26.29 71.84 -118.23
C HIS A 119 27.24 71.57 -117.04
N LYS A 120 28.44 72.15 -117.01
CA LYS A 120 29.30 72.14 -115.80
C LYS A 120 28.75 73.10 -114.75
N ASP A 121 28.40 74.33 -115.13
CA ASP A 121 27.83 75.32 -114.21
C ASP A 121 26.51 74.80 -113.58
N GLU A 122 25.65 74.16 -114.39
CA GLU A 122 24.45 73.45 -113.92
C GLU A 122 24.77 72.29 -112.98
N ALA A 123 25.72 71.43 -113.33
CA ALA A 123 26.10 70.27 -112.50
C ALA A 123 26.78 70.70 -111.19
N GLU A 124 27.64 71.71 -111.23
CA GLU A 124 28.30 72.30 -110.04
C GLU A 124 27.27 72.98 -109.14
N LYS A 125 26.28 73.68 -109.70
CA LYS A 125 25.15 74.22 -108.93
C LYS A 125 24.32 73.11 -108.28
N ILE A 126 23.95 72.06 -109.02
CA ILE A 126 23.19 70.93 -108.47
C ILE A 126 23.99 70.21 -107.37
N LEU A 127 25.31 70.04 -107.55
CA LEU A 127 26.20 69.49 -106.54
C LEU A 127 26.34 70.39 -105.30
N ALA A 128 26.34 71.72 -105.47
CA ALA A 128 26.34 72.67 -104.36
C ALA A 128 25.03 72.60 -103.57
N GLU A 129 23.87 72.67 -104.24
CA GLU A 129 22.56 72.53 -103.60
C GLU A 129 22.38 71.15 -102.92
N ALA A 130 22.90 70.08 -103.52
CA ALA A 130 22.85 68.74 -102.94
C ALA A 130 23.74 68.59 -101.69
N ARG A 131 24.91 69.25 -101.66
CA ARG A 131 25.77 69.33 -100.47
C ARG A 131 25.10 70.14 -99.37
N GLU A 132 24.58 71.32 -99.69
CA GLU A 132 23.89 72.18 -98.72
C GLU A 132 22.71 71.44 -98.07
N ARG A 133 21.87 70.77 -98.86
CA ARG A 133 20.78 69.93 -98.34
C ARG A 133 21.28 68.76 -97.50
N ALA A 134 22.39 68.12 -97.87
CA ALA A 134 22.97 67.02 -97.09
C ALA A 134 23.54 67.48 -95.75
N ASP A 135 24.16 68.67 -95.70
CA ASP A 135 24.70 69.24 -94.48
C ASP A 135 23.61 69.85 -93.58
N GLN A 136 22.56 70.43 -94.16
CA GLN A 136 21.31 70.76 -93.45
C GLN A 136 20.72 69.50 -92.77
N LEU A 137 20.47 68.43 -93.53
CA LEU A 137 19.92 67.18 -93.00
C LEU A 137 20.82 66.53 -91.94
N ARG A 138 22.15 66.65 -92.05
CA ARG A 138 23.09 66.24 -90.98
C ARG A 138 22.82 67.01 -89.70
N THR A 139 22.90 68.34 -89.73
CA THR A 139 22.70 69.17 -88.53
C THR A 139 21.29 69.03 -87.92
N GLU A 140 20.26 68.83 -88.75
CA GLU A 140 18.91 68.51 -88.28
C GLU A 140 18.85 67.13 -87.60
N SER A 141 19.52 66.12 -88.15
CA SER A 141 19.59 64.77 -87.56
C SER A 141 20.41 64.73 -86.27
N GLU A 142 21.52 65.46 -86.19
CA GLU A 142 22.36 65.60 -85.00
C GLU A 142 21.57 66.31 -83.89
N ALA A 143 20.91 67.43 -84.20
CA ALA A 143 20.04 68.12 -83.25
C ALA A 143 18.78 67.32 -82.88
N ALA A 144 18.33 66.38 -83.71
CA ALA A 144 17.26 65.44 -83.35
C ALA A 144 17.76 64.34 -82.40
N LEU A 145 18.96 63.80 -82.63
CA LEU A 145 19.61 62.83 -81.76
C LEU A 145 19.94 63.41 -80.38
N GLU A 146 20.49 64.62 -80.31
CA GLU A 146 20.76 65.30 -79.03
C GLU A 146 19.48 65.50 -78.20
N ARG A 147 18.37 65.90 -78.84
CA ARG A 147 17.06 66.04 -78.16
C ARG A 147 16.52 64.68 -77.69
N ALA A 148 16.65 63.64 -78.50
CA ALA A 148 16.23 62.28 -78.15
C ALA A 148 17.05 61.73 -76.97
N GLU A 149 18.37 61.97 -76.95
CA GLU A 149 19.23 61.64 -75.81
C GLU A 149 18.86 62.43 -74.54
N GLN A 150 18.57 63.73 -74.67
CA GLN A 150 18.20 64.57 -73.53
C GLN A 150 16.87 64.12 -72.91
N GLU A 151 15.84 63.83 -73.71
CA GLU A 151 14.57 63.32 -73.18
C GLU A 151 14.71 61.88 -72.66
N LEU A 152 15.54 61.03 -73.29
CA LEU A 152 15.84 59.70 -72.75
C LEU A 152 16.51 59.77 -71.37
N LYS A 153 17.48 60.68 -71.17
CA LYS A 153 18.10 60.95 -69.86
C LYS A 153 17.04 61.47 -68.87
N ARG A 154 16.22 62.45 -69.27
CA ARG A 154 15.15 63.02 -68.43
C ARG A 154 14.12 61.98 -67.98
N VAL A 155 13.69 61.08 -68.88
CA VAL A 155 12.74 59.99 -68.60
C VAL A 155 13.41 58.89 -67.76
N HIS A 156 14.68 58.57 -68.01
CA HIS A 156 15.45 57.65 -67.18
C HIS A 156 15.54 58.15 -65.73
N ASP A 157 15.91 59.40 -65.52
CA ASP A 157 16.10 59.99 -64.19
C ASP A 157 14.77 60.13 -63.44
N GLN A 158 13.67 60.42 -64.15
CA GLN A 158 12.32 60.40 -63.58
C GLN A 158 11.88 58.99 -63.19
N ASN A 159 12.14 57.97 -64.01
CA ASN A 159 11.86 56.58 -63.67
C ASN A 159 12.72 56.09 -62.50
N ALA A 160 13.98 56.53 -62.40
CA ALA A 160 14.85 56.23 -61.27
C ALA A 160 14.30 56.84 -59.97
N GLN A 161 13.94 58.13 -59.97
CA GLN A 161 13.33 58.81 -58.82
C GLN A 161 12.00 58.18 -58.41
N GLN A 162 11.14 57.79 -59.35
CA GLN A 162 9.89 57.08 -59.06
C GLN A 162 10.14 55.68 -58.47
N ALA A 163 11.13 54.95 -58.98
CA ALA A 163 11.51 53.65 -58.45
C ALA A 163 12.13 53.73 -57.04
N GLU A 164 12.93 54.76 -56.76
CA GLU A 164 13.47 55.03 -55.42
C GLU A 164 12.37 55.44 -54.45
N HIS A 165 11.44 56.32 -54.84
CA HIS A 165 10.30 56.72 -54.03
C HIS A 165 9.38 55.53 -53.70
N ALA A 166 9.03 54.72 -54.69
CA ALA A 166 8.19 53.54 -54.49
C ALA A 166 8.87 52.46 -53.63
N ARG A 167 10.21 52.33 -53.69
CA ARG A 167 10.97 51.49 -52.76
C ARG A 167 10.92 52.03 -51.34
N ALA A 168 11.18 53.33 -51.15
CA ALA A 168 11.15 53.96 -49.83
C ALA A 168 9.75 53.87 -49.18
N GLU A 169 8.67 53.99 -49.96
CA GLU A 169 7.30 53.75 -49.49
C GLU A 169 7.06 52.27 -49.12
N ALA A 170 7.52 51.33 -49.95
CA ALA A 170 7.40 49.89 -49.66
C ALA A 170 8.17 49.50 -48.40
N ASP A 171 9.41 49.97 -48.23
CA ASP A 171 10.24 49.72 -47.06
C ASP A 171 9.61 50.35 -45.80
N ALA A 172 9.10 51.58 -45.89
CA ALA A 172 8.39 52.23 -44.78
C ALA A 172 7.10 51.48 -44.38
N LEU A 173 6.35 50.95 -45.34
CA LEU A 173 5.17 50.11 -45.08
C LEU A 173 5.56 48.75 -44.47
N VAL A 174 6.66 48.14 -44.90
CA VAL A 174 7.19 46.89 -44.33
C VAL A 174 7.66 47.10 -42.90
N GLU A 175 8.37 48.18 -42.59
CA GLU A 175 8.77 48.49 -41.21
C GLU A 175 7.57 48.86 -40.32
N ALA A 176 6.61 49.64 -40.83
CA ALA A 176 5.36 49.91 -40.11
C ALA A 176 4.57 48.62 -39.80
N ALA A 177 4.56 47.64 -40.72
CA ALA A 177 3.96 46.33 -40.49
C ALA A 177 4.76 45.50 -39.48
N ARG A 178 6.10 45.47 -39.57
CA ARG A 178 6.99 44.79 -38.60
C ARG A 178 6.78 45.31 -37.18
N VAL A 179 6.76 46.63 -37.01
CA VAL A 179 6.53 47.26 -35.70
C VAL A 179 5.15 46.93 -35.13
N ARG A 180 4.09 46.93 -35.95
CA ARG A 180 2.74 46.53 -35.51
C ARG A 180 2.69 45.07 -35.07
N VAL A 181 3.22 44.15 -35.88
CA VAL A 181 3.27 42.71 -35.54
C VAL A 181 4.08 42.48 -34.25
N GLN A 182 5.20 43.19 -34.07
CA GLN A 182 5.96 43.11 -32.82
C GLN A 182 5.14 43.61 -31.62
N GLN A 183 4.44 44.74 -31.75
CA GLN A 183 3.57 45.29 -30.70
C GLN A 183 2.40 44.36 -30.35
N GLU A 184 1.76 43.75 -31.35
CA GLU A 184 0.68 42.77 -31.15
C GLU A 184 1.20 41.49 -30.45
N VAL A 185 2.39 41.01 -30.83
CA VAL A 185 3.05 39.87 -30.19
C VAL A 185 3.49 40.20 -28.76
N GLU A 186 3.99 41.41 -28.48
CA GLU A 186 4.34 41.85 -27.14
C GLU A 186 3.10 42.05 -26.25
N ALA A 187 2.02 42.63 -26.78
CA ALA A 187 0.74 42.74 -26.08
C ALA A 187 0.14 41.36 -25.76
N GLY A 188 0.15 40.43 -26.72
CA GLY A 188 -0.31 39.05 -26.51
C GLY A 188 0.55 38.28 -25.47
N ARG A 189 1.87 38.51 -25.45
CA ARG A 189 2.76 37.98 -24.40
C ARG A 189 2.46 38.60 -23.03
N ALA A 190 2.22 39.90 -22.95
CA ALA A 190 1.87 40.57 -21.70
C ALA A 190 0.51 40.08 -21.16
N GLN A 191 -0.51 39.95 -22.03
CA GLN A 191 -1.82 39.40 -21.66
C GLN A 191 -1.71 37.95 -21.18
N THR A 192 -1.07 37.06 -21.94
CA THR A 192 -0.92 35.65 -21.53
C THR A 192 -0.07 35.49 -20.26
N GLN A 193 0.94 36.33 -20.05
CA GLN A 193 1.69 36.38 -18.79
C GLN A 193 0.81 36.87 -17.63
N GLN A 194 -0.05 37.87 -17.86
CA GLN A 194 -1.02 38.33 -16.86
C GLN A 194 -2.03 37.23 -16.52
N GLU A 195 -2.65 36.57 -17.50
CA GLU A 195 -3.59 35.47 -17.31
C GLU A 195 -2.95 34.30 -16.55
N VAL A 196 -1.73 33.90 -16.91
CA VAL A 196 -0.96 32.88 -16.17
C VAL A 196 -0.65 33.33 -14.74
N SER A 197 -0.35 34.61 -14.50
CA SER A 197 -0.12 35.11 -13.14
C SER A 197 -1.39 35.13 -12.29
N GLN A 198 -2.53 35.47 -12.89
CA GLN A 198 -3.84 35.44 -12.24
C GLN A 198 -4.27 34.01 -11.94
N TRP A 199 -4.11 33.08 -12.90
CA TRP A 199 -4.43 31.67 -12.70
C TRP A 199 -3.56 31.04 -11.60
N LYS A 200 -2.25 31.32 -11.57
CA LYS A 200 -1.37 30.92 -10.45
C LYS A 200 -1.85 31.49 -9.12
N ALA A 201 -2.14 32.79 -9.04
CA ALA A 201 -2.64 33.43 -7.82
C ALA A 201 -4.05 32.96 -7.41
N ASN A 202 -4.82 32.34 -8.31
CA ASN A 202 -6.08 31.66 -7.97
C ASN A 202 -5.80 30.27 -7.40
N VAL A 203 -5.04 29.44 -8.10
CA VAL A 203 -4.66 28.08 -7.68
C VAL A 203 -3.88 28.09 -6.35
N GLU A 204 -3.01 29.07 -6.13
CA GLU A 204 -2.30 29.24 -4.85
C GLU A 204 -3.25 29.55 -3.69
N ARG A 205 -4.30 30.35 -3.92
CA ARG A 205 -5.35 30.61 -2.90
C ARG A 205 -6.21 29.38 -2.67
N GLU A 206 -6.67 28.71 -3.71
CA GLU A 206 -7.44 27.47 -3.61
C GLU A 206 -6.66 26.37 -2.86
N LEU A 207 -5.35 26.22 -3.13
CA LEU A 207 -4.47 25.30 -2.40
C LEU A 207 -4.33 25.69 -0.91
N VAL A 208 -4.24 26.97 -0.58
CA VAL A 208 -4.20 27.44 0.82
C VAL A 208 -5.55 27.24 1.51
N GLU A 209 -6.66 27.49 0.83
CA GLU A 209 -8.02 27.30 1.36
C GLU A 209 -8.33 25.81 1.60
N MET A 210 -7.98 24.93 0.66
CA MET A 210 -8.10 23.47 0.82
C MET A 210 -7.21 22.94 1.95
N ARG A 211 -5.95 23.40 2.06
CA ARG A 211 -5.07 23.03 3.19
C ARG A 211 -5.65 23.48 4.52
N ALA A 212 -6.10 24.73 4.62
CA ALA A 212 -6.73 25.26 5.83
C ALA A 212 -8.07 24.57 6.16
N ALA A 213 -8.79 24.01 5.17
CA ALA A 213 -9.96 23.17 5.41
C ALA A 213 -9.56 21.81 6.00
N ALA A 214 -8.60 21.11 5.37
CA ALA A 214 -8.10 19.82 5.84
C ALA A 214 -7.44 19.91 7.23
N GLU A 215 -6.68 20.97 7.51
CA GLU A 215 -6.09 21.22 8.83
C GLU A 215 -7.16 21.43 9.92
N ARG A 216 -8.25 22.14 9.61
CA ARG A 216 -9.40 22.28 10.53
C ARG A 216 -10.12 20.96 10.75
N GLU A 217 -10.28 20.15 9.71
CA GLU A 217 -10.92 18.83 9.86
C GLU A 217 -10.06 17.89 10.71
N LEU A 218 -8.76 17.77 10.42
CA LEU A 218 -7.81 16.97 11.21
C LEU A 218 -7.72 17.45 12.67
N ALA A 219 -7.78 18.77 12.90
CA ALA A 219 -7.88 19.31 14.25
C ALA A 219 -9.21 18.91 14.93
N GLY A 220 -10.33 19.00 14.21
CA GLY A 220 -11.65 18.56 14.68
C GLY A 220 -11.66 17.07 15.06
N GLN A 221 -11.28 16.19 14.13
CA GLN A 221 -11.14 14.75 14.34
C GLN A 221 -10.24 14.45 15.55
N ARG A 222 -9.08 15.12 15.67
CA ARG A 222 -8.17 14.96 16.81
C ARG A 222 -8.80 15.40 18.13
N THR A 223 -9.58 16.49 18.15
CA THR A 223 -10.31 16.89 19.37
C THR A 223 -11.40 15.88 19.74
N ALA A 224 -12.13 15.33 18.78
CA ALA A 224 -13.15 14.30 19.01
C ALA A 224 -12.55 12.99 19.54
N VAL A 225 -11.42 12.53 18.96
CA VAL A 225 -10.68 11.36 19.46
C VAL A 225 -10.14 11.60 20.87
N ASN A 226 -9.57 12.77 21.14
CA ASN A 226 -9.11 13.12 22.49
C ASN A 226 -10.26 13.15 23.50
N GLN A 227 -11.43 13.67 23.14
CA GLN A 227 -12.63 13.68 23.99
C GLN A 227 -13.14 12.25 24.25
N LYS A 228 -13.21 11.40 23.21
CA LYS A 228 -13.61 9.99 23.35
C LYS A 228 -12.64 9.21 24.26
N ASN A 229 -11.33 9.40 24.10
CA ASN A 229 -10.34 8.76 24.96
C ASN A 229 -10.42 9.28 26.41
N ALA A 230 -10.66 10.58 26.62
CA ALA A 230 -10.89 11.14 27.95
C ALA A 230 -12.15 10.57 28.63
N ALA A 231 -13.25 10.38 27.87
CA ALA A 231 -14.46 9.75 28.37
C ALA A 231 -14.23 8.28 28.74
N LEU A 232 -13.63 7.48 27.85
CA LEU A 232 -13.29 6.08 28.10
C LEU A 232 -12.33 5.91 29.29
N HIS A 233 -11.37 6.82 29.48
CA HIS A 233 -10.52 6.84 30.67
C HIS A 233 -11.29 7.18 31.95
N ALA A 234 -12.26 8.10 31.91
CA ALA A 234 -13.10 8.42 33.06
C ALA A 234 -14.04 7.25 33.43
N GLU A 235 -14.63 6.58 32.43
CA GLU A 235 -15.46 5.37 32.60
C GLU A 235 -14.62 4.21 33.19
N ALA A 236 -13.43 3.95 32.64
CA ALA A 236 -12.51 2.94 33.16
C ALA A 236 -12.05 3.25 34.60
N GLN A 237 -11.80 4.52 34.94
CA GLN A 237 -11.50 4.95 36.30
C GLN A 237 -12.68 4.73 37.25
N GLN A 238 -13.91 5.08 36.84
CA GLN A 238 -15.13 4.83 37.63
C GLN A 238 -15.31 3.33 37.90
N HIS A 239 -15.23 2.49 36.86
CA HIS A 239 -15.29 1.03 37.00
C HIS A 239 -14.20 0.47 37.91
N ALA A 240 -12.96 0.96 37.80
CA ALA A 240 -11.88 0.56 38.71
C ALA A 240 -12.16 0.97 40.18
N THR A 241 -12.72 2.16 40.42
CA THR A 241 -13.12 2.59 41.78
C THR A 241 -14.31 1.79 42.32
N ASP A 242 -15.28 1.43 41.49
CA ASP A 242 -16.43 0.60 41.87
C ASP A 242 -16.03 -0.84 42.18
N LEU A 243 -15.16 -1.44 41.35
CA LEU A 243 -14.62 -2.79 41.60
C LEU A 243 -13.80 -2.82 42.88
N ARG A 244 -12.93 -1.82 43.10
CA ARG A 244 -12.18 -1.68 44.35
C ARG A 244 -13.11 -1.53 45.55
N ARG A 245 -14.12 -0.65 45.47
CA ARG A 245 -15.11 -0.45 46.53
C ARG A 245 -15.85 -1.75 46.86
N ARG A 246 -16.31 -2.50 45.84
CA ARG A 246 -16.97 -3.80 46.04
C ARG A 246 -16.05 -4.81 46.73
N ALA A 247 -14.77 -4.85 46.36
CA ALA A 247 -13.78 -5.70 47.01
C ALA A 247 -13.51 -5.27 48.46
N ASP A 248 -13.41 -3.97 48.73
CA ASP A 248 -13.24 -3.42 50.09
C ASP A 248 -14.50 -3.69 50.97
N ASP A 249 -15.71 -3.54 50.41
CA ASP A 249 -16.99 -3.89 51.06
C ASP A 249 -17.09 -5.40 51.34
N GLN A 250 -16.68 -6.26 50.40
CA GLN A 250 -16.60 -7.73 50.60
C GLN A 250 -15.57 -8.12 51.65
N ASN A 251 -14.37 -7.51 51.62
CA ASN A 251 -13.33 -7.72 52.62
C ASN A 251 -13.82 -7.32 54.02
N ALA A 252 -14.53 -6.20 54.15
CA ALA A 252 -15.15 -5.78 55.41
C ALA A 252 -16.21 -6.79 55.90
N ALA A 253 -17.06 -7.31 55.00
CA ALA A 253 -18.05 -8.34 55.34
C ALA A 253 -17.39 -9.66 55.80
N HIS A 254 -16.33 -10.11 55.12
CA HIS A 254 -15.59 -11.30 55.52
C HIS A 254 -14.82 -11.11 56.84
N GLN A 255 -14.25 -9.92 57.09
CA GLN A 255 -13.65 -9.58 58.37
C GLN A 255 -14.70 -9.61 59.51
N GLN A 256 -15.89 -9.05 59.28
CA GLN A 256 -17.01 -9.14 60.24
C GLN A 256 -17.38 -10.59 60.52
N GLN A 257 -17.60 -11.41 59.48
CA GLN A 257 -17.86 -12.86 59.62
C GLN A 257 -16.78 -13.57 60.44
N LEU A 258 -15.50 -13.32 60.15
CA LEU A 258 -14.38 -13.89 60.90
C LEU A 258 -14.38 -13.44 62.37
N THR A 259 -14.70 -12.18 62.68
CA THR A 259 -14.81 -11.74 64.08
C THR A 259 -15.96 -12.40 64.84
N VAL A 260 -17.12 -12.62 64.20
CA VAL A 260 -18.25 -13.36 64.79
C VAL A 260 -17.87 -14.82 65.04
N VAL A 261 -17.29 -15.51 64.05
CA VAL A 261 -16.83 -16.90 64.21
C VAL A 261 -15.74 -17.02 65.28
N GLN A 262 -14.83 -16.05 65.40
CA GLN A 262 -13.86 -16.02 66.49
C GLN A 262 -14.51 -15.82 67.87
N GLN A 263 -15.56 -15.00 67.98
CA GLN A 263 -16.31 -14.83 69.23
C GLN A 263 -17.07 -16.11 69.58
N GLU A 264 -17.72 -16.76 68.62
CA GLU A 264 -18.35 -18.07 68.83
C GLU A 264 -17.35 -19.14 69.27
N ILE A 265 -16.18 -19.24 68.63
CA ILE A 265 -15.13 -20.20 69.01
C ILE A 265 -14.64 -19.91 70.45
N ARG A 266 -14.51 -18.65 70.86
CA ARG A 266 -14.18 -18.28 72.25
C ARG A 266 -15.28 -18.70 73.22
N ALA A 267 -16.55 -18.41 72.92
CA ALA A 267 -17.69 -18.79 73.74
C ALA A 267 -17.85 -20.32 73.87
N ARG A 268 -17.74 -21.06 72.76
CA ARG A 268 -17.77 -22.53 72.74
C ARG A 268 -16.60 -23.13 73.54
N ARG A 269 -15.39 -22.55 73.45
CA ARG A 269 -14.24 -22.97 74.28
C ARG A 269 -14.45 -22.69 75.78
N GLN A 270 -15.07 -21.55 76.14
CA GLN A 270 -15.42 -21.25 77.52
C GLN A 270 -16.47 -22.23 78.07
N ALA A 271 -17.52 -22.53 77.29
CA ALA A 271 -18.54 -23.51 77.66
C ALA A 271 -17.95 -24.93 77.81
N LEU A 272 -17.04 -25.34 76.91
CA LEU A 272 -16.34 -26.62 77.04
C LEU A 272 -15.46 -26.68 78.29
N ALA A 273 -14.75 -25.60 78.64
CA ALA A 273 -13.96 -25.53 79.87
C ALA A 273 -14.83 -25.56 81.15
N GLN A 274 -16.02 -24.95 81.10
CA GLN A 274 -17.02 -25.05 82.19
C GLN A 274 -17.53 -26.48 82.35
N LEU A 275 -17.94 -27.13 81.25
CA LEU A 275 -18.39 -28.53 81.26
C LEU A 275 -17.29 -29.51 81.70
N GLN A 276 -16.02 -29.23 81.36
CA GLN A 276 -14.88 -29.99 81.86
C GLN A 276 -14.70 -29.82 83.37
N ALA A 277 -14.77 -28.60 83.90
CA ALA A 277 -14.69 -28.36 85.35
C ALA A 277 -15.88 -28.97 86.12
N GLU A 278 -17.10 -28.92 85.56
CA GLU A 278 -18.28 -29.59 86.13
C GLU A 278 -18.13 -31.11 86.11
N LEU A 279 -17.58 -31.68 85.02
CA LEU A 279 -17.28 -33.10 84.91
C LEU A 279 -16.19 -33.52 85.92
N ASP A 280 -15.12 -32.75 86.09
CA ASP A 280 -14.07 -33.02 87.08
C ASP A 280 -14.64 -32.98 88.51
N ILE A 281 -15.49 -32.00 88.82
CA ILE A 281 -16.20 -31.92 90.11
C ILE A 281 -17.15 -33.11 90.30
N ALA A 282 -17.85 -33.55 89.24
CA ALA A 282 -18.72 -34.73 89.30
C ALA A 282 -17.91 -36.03 89.49
N GLN A 283 -16.75 -36.16 88.83
CA GLN A 283 -15.84 -37.29 89.01
C GLN A 283 -15.25 -37.30 90.43
N GLN A 284 -14.82 -36.15 90.95
CA GLN A 284 -14.35 -36.02 92.34
C GLN A 284 -15.43 -36.41 93.34
N ARG A 285 -16.68 -35.95 93.15
CA ARG A 285 -17.84 -36.35 93.97
C ARG A 285 -18.14 -37.85 93.87
N LEU A 286 -17.99 -38.46 92.69
CA LEU A 286 -18.16 -39.89 92.50
C LEU A 286 -17.03 -40.70 93.18
N VAL A 287 -15.78 -40.22 93.15
CA VAL A 287 -14.66 -40.81 93.89
C VAL A 287 -14.88 -40.68 95.40
N GLN A 288 -15.30 -39.51 95.88
CA GLN A 288 -15.65 -39.31 97.29
C GLN A 288 -16.78 -40.25 97.72
N SER A 289 -17.90 -40.30 96.98
CA SER A 289 -19.02 -41.19 97.27
C SER A 289 -18.63 -42.67 97.27
N ARG A 290 -17.67 -43.08 96.43
CA ARG A 290 -17.09 -44.43 96.45
C ARG A 290 -16.18 -44.67 97.66
N GLN A 291 -15.42 -43.66 98.11
CA GLN A 291 -14.63 -43.74 99.34
C GLN A 291 -15.53 -43.81 100.58
N ASP A 292 -16.55 -42.95 100.65
CA ASP A 292 -17.57 -42.91 101.70
C ASP A 292 -18.33 -44.25 101.76
N GLY A 293 -18.73 -44.78 100.60
CA GLY A 293 -19.31 -46.11 100.46
C GLY A 293 -18.38 -47.22 100.95
N ALA A 294 -17.11 -47.20 100.54
CA ALA A 294 -16.12 -48.17 101.01
C ALA A 294 -15.78 -48.02 102.52
N THR A 295 -15.95 -46.85 103.13
CA THR A 295 -15.90 -46.72 104.60
C THR A 295 -17.14 -47.32 105.25
N ALA A 296 -18.34 -47.04 104.73
CA ALA A 296 -19.58 -47.64 105.24
C ALA A 296 -19.58 -49.18 105.09
N GLU A 297 -19.03 -49.73 104.00
CA GLU A 297 -18.84 -51.19 103.83
C GLU A 297 -17.88 -51.77 104.88
N ARG A 298 -16.77 -51.08 105.21
CA ARG A 298 -15.86 -51.49 106.29
C ARG A 298 -16.52 -51.41 107.65
N ASP A 299 -17.31 -50.36 107.91
CA ASP A 299 -18.03 -50.19 109.17
C ASP A 299 -19.12 -51.25 109.34
N VAL A 300 -19.84 -51.58 108.26
CA VAL A 300 -20.78 -52.71 108.22
C VAL A 300 -20.06 -54.04 108.45
N ALA A 301 -18.90 -54.26 107.83
CA ALA A 301 -18.10 -55.47 108.06
C ALA A 301 -17.60 -55.57 109.52
N GLN A 302 -17.17 -54.46 110.13
CA GLN A 302 -16.81 -54.40 111.55
C GLN A 302 -18.02 -54.65 112.47
N LEU A 303 -19.20 -54.11 112.15
CA LEU A 303 -20.42 -54.37 112.90
C LEU A 303 -20.87 -55.83 112.77
N GLN A 304 -20.74 -56.44 111.59
CA GLN A 304 -20.97 -57.87 111.37
C GLN A 304 -19.94 -58.72 112.14
N GLN A 305 -18.67 -58.33 112.15
CA GLN A 305 -17.64 -59.01 112.95
C GLN A 305 -18.00 -58.96 114.44
N ARG A 306 -18.29 -57.77 114.99
CA ARG A 306 -18.68 -57.60 116.41
C ARG A 306 -19.98 -58.32 116.76
N LEU A 307 -20.89 -58.48 115.81
CA LEU A 307 -22.09 -59.32 115.97
C LEU A 307 -21.77 -60.82 115.95
N SER A 308 -20.78 -61.26 115.15
CA SER A 308 -20.31 -62.65 115.17
C SER A 308 -19.46 -62.98 116.41
N GLU A 309 -18.68 -62.03 116.91
CA GLU A 309 -17.96 -62.10 118.20
C GLU A 309 -18.96 -62.20 119.35
N THR A 310 -19.91 -61.25 119.48
CA THR A 310 -20.91 -61.28 120.57
C THR A 310 -21.85 -62.47 120.51
N THR A 311 -22.14 -63.05 119.33
CA THR A 311 -22.89 -64.31 119.24
C THR A 311 -22.04 -65.55 119.57
N GLN A 312 -20.73 -65.52 119.34
CA GLN A 312 -19.80 -66.54 119.84
C GLN A 312 -19.63 -66.45 121.36
N GLU A 313 -19.46 -65.24 121.92
CA GLU A 313 -19.44 -65.00 123.37
C GLU A 313 -20.73 -65.48 124.05
N LEU A 314 -21.90 -65.13 123.49
CA LEU A 314 -23.19 -65.61 123.96
C LEU A 314 -23.30 -67.15 123.85
N GLY A 315 -22.77 -67.75 122.79
CA GLY A 315 -22.68 -69.20 122.64
C GLY A 315 -21.79 -69.86 123.70
N HIS A 316 -20.65 -69.25 124.03
CA HIS A 316 -19.75 -69.71 125.08
C HIS A 316 -20.38 -69.60 126.47
N GLU A 317 -21.03 -68.48 126.81
CA GLU A 317 -21.70 -68.32 128.11
C GLU A 317 -22.97 -69.19 128.23
N LEU A 318 -23.70 -69.42 127.14
CA LEU A 318 -24.78 -70.42 127.11
C LEU A 318 -24.24 -71.84 127.34
N HIS A 319 -23.12 -72.21 126.72
CA HIS A 319 -22.48 -73.51 126.95
C HIS A 319 -22.03 -73.67 128.40
N ARG A 320 -21.40 -72.62 128.96
CA ARG A 320 -20.95 -72.54 130.36
C ARG A 320 -22.11 -72.64 131.36
N LEU A 321 -23.25 -71.99 131.07
CA LEU A 321 -24.48 -72.13 131.84
C LEU A 321 -25.06 -73.55 131.75
N GLU A 322 -24.98 -74.19 130.59
CA GLU A 322 -25.48 -75.55 130.41
C GLU A 322 -24.58 -76.60 131.09
N GLU A 323 -23.25 -76.40 131.11
CA GLU A 323 -22.32 -77.16 131.94
C GLU A 323 -22.60 -76.97 133.44
N ALA A 324 -22.76 -75.72 133.91
CA ALA A 324 -23.09 -75.41 135.29
C ALA A 324 -24.43 -76.03 135.71
N ARG A 325 -25.43 -76.04 134.81
CA ARG A 325 -26.70 -76.74 135.02
C ARG A 325 -26.54 -78.25 135.12
N ARG A 326 -25.78 -78.88 134.21
CA ARG A 326 -25.50 -80.33 134.27
C ARG A 326 -24.76 -80.72 135.55
N ALA A 327 -23.84 -79.87 136.03
CA ALA A 327 -23.20 -80.03 137.33
C ALA A 327 -24.22 -79.94 138.49
N ALA A 328 -25.10 -78.94 138.49
CA ALA A 328 -26.16 -78.79 139.50
C ALA A 328 -27.13 -79.98 139.52
N GLU A 329 -27.60 -80.45 138.36
CA GLU A 329 -28.46 -81.64 138.24
C GLU A 329 -27.75 -82.92 138.72
N SER A 330 -26.42 -83.02 138.59
CA SER A 330 -25.65 -84.13 139.14
C SER A 330 -25.57 -84.09 140.69
N ALA A 331 -25.38 -82.89 141.25
CA ALA A 331 -25.36 -82.66 142.69
C ALA A 331 -26.75 -82.89 143.33
N GLU A 332 -27.82 -82.52 142.65
CA GLU A 332 -29.20 -82.80 143.08
C GLU A 332 -29.49 -84.31 143.12
N ARG A 333 -29.06 -85.07 142.10
CA ARG A 333 -29.17 -86.54 142.10
C ARG A 333 -28.39 -87.18 143.25
N HIS A 334 -27.22 -86.64 143.60
CA HIS A 334 -26.49 -87.05 144.81
C HIS A 334 -27.24 -86.69 146.11
N ALA A 335 -27.82 -85.49 146.22
CA ALA A 335 -28.59 -85.08 147.39
C ALA A 335 -29.84 -85.96 147.61
N VAL A 336 -30.54 -86.34 146.53
CA VAL A 336 -31.67 -87.28 146.56
C VAL A 336 -31.20 -88.68 147.00
N ALA A 337 -30.08 -89.17 146.47
CA ALA A 337 -29.51 -90.46 146.88
C ALA A 337 -29.14 -90.50 148.37
N VAL A 338 -28.62 -89.39 148.93
CA VAL A 338 -28.33 -89.26 150.37
C VAL A 338 -29.61 -89.23 151.20
N ARG A 339 -30.64 -88.45 150.83
CA ARG A 339 -31.94 -88.44 151.53
C ARG A 339 -32.58 -89.83 151.57
N ALA A 340 -32.56 -90.54 150.44
CA ALA A 340 -33.06 -91.92 150.33
C ALA A 340 -32.21 -92.96 151.09
N ARG A 341 -31.03 -92.61 151.60
CA ARG A 341 -30.22 -93.43 152.50
C ARG A 341 -30.62 -93.18 153.96
N VAL A 342 -30.69 -91.90 154.35
CA VAL A 342 -31.06 -91.46 155.72
C VAL A 342 -32.47 -91.92 156.13
N GLN A 343 -33.47 -91.84 155.24
CA GLN A 343 -34.83 -92.31 155.58
C GLN A 343 -34.87 -93.81 155.91
N ARG A 344 -34.09 -94.64 155.19
CA ARG A 344 -33.97 -96.10 155.45
C ARG A 344 -33.11 -96.44 156.67
N GLU A 345 -32.61 -95.45 157.40
CA GLU A 345 -31.91 -95.61 158.67
C GLU A 345 -32.80 -95.14 159.84
N ALA A 346 -33.53 -94.03 159.69
CA ALA A 346 -34.52 -93.58 160.68
C ALA A 346 -35.60 -94.66 160.98
N GLU A 347 -36.12 -95.33 159.94
CA GLU A 347 -37.17 -96.35 160.06
C GLU A 347 -36.69 -97.65 160.75
N ARG A 348 -35.36 -97.91 160.73
CA ARG A 348 -34.74 -99.02 161.49
C ARG A 348 -34.55 -98.68 162.97
N VAL A 349 -34.27 -97.42 163.31
CA VAL A 349 -34.03 -96.99 164.70
C VAL A 349 -35.30 -97.07 165.55
N ALA A 350 -36.47 -96.72 164.98
CA ALA A 350 -37.75 -96.76 165.70
C ALA A 350 -38.10 -98.16 166.23
N ASN A 351 -37.90 -99.21 165.41
CA ASN A 351 -38.21 -100.59 165.80
C ASN A 351 -37.15 -101.22 166.73
N LEU A 352 -35.95 -100.64 166.81
CA LEU A 352 -34.88 -101.16 167.67
C LEU A 352 -35.08 -100.79 169.15
N ALA A 353 -35.71 -99.64 169.42
CA ALA A 353 -35.88 -99.10 170.78
C ALA A 353 -36.74 -99.97 171.73
N ALA A 354 -37.59 -100.84 171.20
CA ALA A 354 -38.40 -101.78 171.98
C ALA A 354 -37.74 -103.17 172.17
N ALA A 355 -36.78 -103.53 171.31
CA ALA A 355 -36.14 -104.85 171.30
C ALA A 355 -34.72 -104.84 171.90
N ALA A 356 -34.04 -103.68 171.93
CA ALA A 356 -32.69 -103.50 172.49
C ALA A 356 -32.62 -103.56 174.03
N VAL A 357 -33.63 -104.16 174.69
CA VAL A 357 -33.54 -104.68 176.06
C VAL A 357 -32.87 -106.07 176.08
N MET A 358 -32.72 -106.77 174.93
CA MET A 358 -32.41 -108.22 174.92
C MET A 358 -31.22 -108.74 174.06
N ALA A 359 -30.57 -107.98 173.16
CA ALA A 359 -29.43 -108.51 172.36
C ALA A 359 -28.47 -107.47 171.73
N ALA A 360 -27.21 -107.85 171.46
CA ALA A 360 -26.22 -107.04 170.73
C ALA A 360 -25.19 -107.90 169.94
N ALA A 361 -24.95 -107.61 168.63
CA ALA A 361 -23.88 -108.25 167.80
C ALA A 361 -23.57 -107.55 166.42
N VAL A 362 -22.28 -107.24 166.17
CA VAL A 362 -21.40 -107.40 164.95
C VAL A 362 -21.78 -106.90 163.50
N GLY A 363 -20.83 -106.22 162.79
CA GLY A 363 -20.76 -105.87 161.31
C GLY A 363 -19.62 -104.83 160.98
N GLY A 364 -19.17 -104.42 159.76
CA GLY A 364 -19.33 -104.75 158.31
C GLY A 364 -18.62 -103.70 157.36
N VAL A 365 -18.11 -104.01 156.13
CA VAL A 365 -17.16 -103.15 155.30
C VAL A 365 -17.18 -103.29 153.72
N GLU A 366 -16.59 -102.32 152.96
CA GLU A 366 -15.86 -102.34 151.60
C GLU A 366 -16.48 -102.33 150.13
N THR A 367 -15.63 -102.06 149.06
CA THR A 367 -15.76 -102.08 147.52
C THR A 367 -16.22 -100.80 146.71
N GLY A 368 -16.03 -100.52 145.36
CA GLY A 368 -15.56 -101.18 144.08
C GLY A 368 -15.32 -100.22 142.81
N GLU A 369 -15.26 -100.67 141.51
CA GLU A 369 -14.69 -99.95 140.28
C GLU A 369 -15.42 -100.07 138.84
N TYR A 370 -14.92 -99.34 137.75
CA TYR A 370 -14.98 -99.56 136.22
C TYR A 370 -16.06 -98.92 135.21
N PRO A 371 -16.12 -99.10 133.82
CA PRO A 371 -15.26 -98.61 132.65
C PRO A 371 -15.85 -98.23 131.18
N ARG A 372 -15.04 -97.58 130.26
CA ARG A 372 -14.82 -97.55 128.72
C ARG A 372 -15.88 -97.56 127.50
N VAL A 373 -15.50 -97.03 126.26
CA VAL A 373 -15.70 -97.52 124.79
C VAL A 373 -15.47 -96.45 123.59
N GLN A 374 -15.54 -96.77 122.24
CA GLN A 374 -15.14 -96.01 120.97
C GLN A 374 -16.02 -96.23 119.64
N MET A 375 -15.87 -95.49 118.47
CA MET A 375 -16.05 -95.92 116.99
C MET A 375 -15.88 -94.85 115.79
N ARG A 376 -16.27 -95.11 114.49
CA ARG A 376 -15.88 -94.47 113.14
C ARG A 376 -16.94 -94.66 111.94
N PRO A 377 -16.75 -94.54 110.56
CA PRO A 377 -16.14 -93.56 109.54
C PRO A 377 -16.84 -93.32 108.09
N ASN A 378 -16.33 -92.39 107.20
CA ASN A 378 -16.31 -92.35 105.65
C ASN A 378 -17.58 -91.99 104.73
N PRO A 379 -17.53 -91.82 103.35
CA PRO A 379 -16.64 -91.05 102.37
C PRO A 379 -17.25 -90.43 101.02
N ARG A 380 -16.39 -89.81 100.15
CA ARG A 380 -16.47 -89.51 98.65
C ARG A 380 -17.21 -88.22 98.15
N HIS A 381 -17.19 -87.72 96.87
CA HIS A 381 -16.80 -88.25 95.51
C HIS A 381 -16.01 -87.28 94.53
N SER A 382 -16.45 -87.00 93.25
CA SER A 382 -15.64 -86.46 92.09
C SER A 382 -16.51 -86.01 90.85
N ALA A 383 -16.11 -85.38 89.70
CA ALA A 383 -15.01 -84.49 89.21
C ALA A 383 -15.18 -84.10 87.67
N ALA A 384 -14.26 -83.29 87.05
CA ALA A 384 -14.03 -82.96 85.60
C ALA A 384 -14.95 -81.92 84.86
N GLU A 385 -14.60 -81.18 83.77
CA GLU A 385 -13.40 -81.09 82.85
C GLU A 385 -13.29 -79.70 82.11
N ALA A 386 -12.28 -79.43 81.23
CA ALA A 386 -12.00 -78.09 80.61
C ALA A 386 -11.17 -78.06 79.27
N GLY A 387 -11.10 -76.89 78.58
CA GLY A 387 -10.25 -76.51 77.40
C GLY A 387 -10.79 -75.24 76.70
N GLU A 388 -10.07 -74.21 76.18
CA GLU A 388 -8.84 -74.03 75.36
C GLU A 388 -9.07 -74.20 73.83
N ARG A 389 -8.94 -73.18 72.93
CA ARG A 389 -7.79 -72.38 72.37
C ARG A 389 -7.25 -72.98 71.03
N GLU A 390 -6.86 -72.28 69.95
CA GLU A 390 -6.91 -70.84 69.51
C GLU A 390 -6.48 -70.70 68.00
N ALA A 391 -6.26 -69.46 67.49
CA ALA A 391 -5.37 -69.04 66.35
C ALA A 391 -5.97 -68.46 65.02
N PHE A 392 -5.08 -67.79 64.24
CA PHE A 392 -5.21 -67.10 62.91
C PHE A 392 -5.95 -65.73 62.88
N ASP A 393 -5.61 -64.72 62.05
CA ASP A 393 -4.37 -64.32 61.31
C ASP A 393 -4.51 -62.85 60.76
N MET A 394 -3.43 -62.19 60.29
CA MET A 394 -3.40 -60.79 59.77
C MET A 394 -2.31 -60.54 58.70
N PRO A 395 -2.64 -59.86 57.58
CA PRO A 395 -2.15 -58.48 57.32
C PRO A 395 -3.26 -57.58 56.72
N GLU A 396 -3.30 -56.24 56.80
CA GLU A 396 -2.32 -55.13 56.82
C GLU A 396 -2.10 -54.40 55.45
N VAL A 397 -2.87 -53.31 55.29
CA VAL A 397 -2.63 -52.04 54.55
C VAL A 397 -1.66 -51.97 53.35
N GLN A 398 -2.21 -51.71 52.15
CA GLN A 398 -1.69 -50.75 51.14
C GLN A 398 -2.57 -50.69 49.86
N ALA A 399 -3.43 -49.66 49.69
CA ALA A 399 -4.26 -49.52 48.47
C ALA A 399 -4.90 -48.12 48.24
N GLU A 400 -4.19 -46.99 48.40
CA GLU A 400 -4.84 -45.65 48.25
C GLU A 400 -3.91 -44.51 47.78
N LEU A 401 -3.02 -44.75 46.80
CA LEU A 401 -2.04 -43.74 46.33
C LEU A 401 -1.70 -43.75 44.82
N VAL A 402 -2.52 -44.34 43.95
CA VAL A 402 -2.19 -44.49 42.50
C VAL A 402 -3.08 -43.64 41.57
N GLU A 403 -4.38 -43.47 41.84
CA GLU A 403 -5.29 -42.76 40.91
C GLU A 403 -5.00 -41.26 40.76
N VAL A 404 -4.51 -40.59 41.80
CA VAL A 404 -4.28 -39.13 41.80
C VAL A 404 -3.14 -38.71 40.86
N ALA A 405 -2.17 -39.60 40.60
CA ALA A 405 -1.07 -39.30 39.68
C ALA A 405 -1.53 -39.26 38.22
N GLN A 406 -2.39 -40.20 37.81
CA GLN A 406 -2.80 -40.38 36.41
C GLN A 406 -3.78 -39.32 35.91
N GLN A 407 -4.47 -38.62 36.83
CA GLN A 407 -5.36 -37.50 36.50
C GLN A 407 -4.62 -36.16 36.33
N ALA A 408 -3.35 -36.06 36.73
CA ALA A 408 -2.57 -34.82 36.63
C ALA A 408 -1.88 -34.63 35.26
N GLU A 409 -1.42 -35.72 34.62
CA GLU A 409 -0.75 -35.65 33.31
C GLU A 409 -1.76 -35.36 32.18
N ALA A 410 -2.93 -36.02 32.17
CA ALA A 410 -3.94 -35.85 31.13
C ALA A 410 -4.42 -34.40 30.95
N LEU A 411 -4.65 -33.68 32.07
CA LEU A 411 -5.04 -32.27 32.04
C LEU A 411 -3.91 -31.32 31.58
N SER A 412 -2.67 -31.79 31.53
CA SER A 412 -1.54 -31.00 31.04
C SER A 412 -1.33 -31.13 29.52
N GLU A 413 -1.76 -32.24 28.91
CA GLU A 413 -1.71 -32.42 27.45
C GLU A 413 -2.87 -31.67 26.76
N GLU A 414 -4.09 -31.70 27.31
CA GLU A 414 -5.23 -30.92 26.77
C GLU A 414 -4.94 -29.41 26.75
N LEU A 415 -4.35 -28.87 27.82
CA LEU A 415 -3.96 -27.45 27.93
C LEU A 415 -2.79 -27.05 27.00
N GLN A 416 -2.01 -27.99 26.46
CA GLN A 416 -1.00 -27.69 25.44
C GLN A 416 -1.62 -27.70 24.04
N ALA A 417 -2.53 -28.64 23.76
CA ALA A 417 -3.23 -28.72 22.48
C ALA A 417 -4.11 -27.49 22.18
N GLU A 418 -4.81 -26.93 23.18
CA GLU A 418 -5.60 -25.70 22.98
C GLU A 418 -4.70 -24.49 22.64
N VAL A 419 -3.52 -24.39 23.25
CA VAL A 419 -2.59 -23.25 23.05
C VAL A 419 -1.91 -23.30 21.67
N GLU A 420 -1.62 -24.49 21.12
CA GLU A 420 -1.14 -24.62 19.74
C GLU A 420 -2.24 -24.31 18.71
N ALA A 421 -3.49 -24.70 18.98
CA ALA A 421 -4.63 -24.41 18.11
C ALA A 421 -4.95 -22.90 18.00
N ASP A 422 -4.94 -22.17 19.12
CA ASP A 422 -5.11 -20.71 19.14
C ASP A 422 -3.97 -19.99 18.40
N ALA A 423 -2.74 -20.54 18.44
CA ALA A 423 -1.60 -19.99 17.73
C ALA A 423 -1.71 -20.12 16.20
N GLU A 424 -2.14 -21.29 15.69
CA GLU A 424 -2.37 -21.47 14.25
C GLU A 424 -3.52 -20.58 13.73
N GLN A 425 -4.59 -20.37 14.53
CA GLN A 425 -5.66 -19.43 14.16
C GLN A 425 -5.17 -17.97 14.12
N ALA A 426 -4.28 -17.56 15.03
CA ALA A 426 -3.72 -16.22 15.05
C ALA A 426 -2.84 -15.93 13.81
N GLU A 427 -2.04 -16.88 13.34
CA GLU A 427 -1.28 -16.72 12.09
C GLU A 427 -2.20 -16.72 10.85
N ALA A 428 -3.26 -17.53 10.85
CA ALA A 428 -4.24 -17.56 9.77
C ALA A 428 -4.99 -16.22 9.61
N GLU A 429 -5.41 -15.59 10.71
CA GLU A 429 -6.01 -14.24 10.67
C GLU A 429 -5.00 -13.18 10.22
N ALA A 430 -3.75 -13.25 10.67
CA ALA A 430 -2.71 -12.31 10.27
C ALA A 430 -2.45 -12.36 8.75
N GLY A 431 -2.47 -13.56 8.15
CA GLY A 431 -2.35 -13.74 6.70
C GLY A 431 -3.51 -13.11 5.91
N GLN A 432 -4.75 -13.21 6.40
CA GLN A 432 -5.93 -12.69 5.70
C GLN A 432 -6.01 -11.15 5.71
N ARG A 433 -5.58 -10.51 6.81
CA ARG A 433 -5.53 -9.03 6.92
C ARG A 433 -4.55 -8.35 5.96
N HIS A 434 -3.72 -9.12 5.23
CA HIS A 434 -2.86 -8.63 4.15
C HIS A 434 -3.49 -8.73 2.74
N HIS A 435 -4.78 -9.08 2.60
CA HIS A 435 -5.49 -9.06 1.32
C HIS A 435 -6.75 -8.15 1.27
N GLU A 436 -7.19 -7.59 2.39
CA GLU A 436 -8.20 -6.51 2.42
C GLU A 436 -7.53 -5.14 2.65
N GLY A 437 -6.76 -4.69 1.65
CA GLY A 437 -6.23 -3.32 1.54
C GLY A 437 -6.72 -2.67 0.25
N ASP A 438 -7.04 -1.37 0.31
CA ASP A 438 -7.87 -0.65 -0.68
C ASP A 438 -7.55 -0.90 -2.17
N PRO A 439 -8.58 -1.13 -3.03
CA PRO A 439 -8.37 -1.29 -4.47
C PRO A 439 -7.94 -0.01 -5.20
N GLU A 440 -8.03 1.17 -4.55
CA GLU A 440 -7.81 2.48 -5.18
C GLU A 440 -6.35 2.79 -5.58
N LEU A 441 -5.37 2.00 -5.10
CA LEU A 441 -3.95 2.21 -5.45
C LEU A 441 -3.49 1.46 -6.71
N ALA A 442 -4.33 0.61 -7.31
CA ALA A 442 -3.96 -0.18 -8.49
C ALA A 442 -3.89 0.66 -9.80
N GLU A 443 -4.64 1.75 -9.90
CA GLU A 443 -4.87 2.43 -11.18
C GLU A 443 -3.69 3.32 -11.64
N TYR A 444 -2.86 3.80 -10.70
CA TYR A 444 -1.70 4.65 -11.01
C TYR A 444 -0.52 3.92 -11.69
N ALA A 445 -0.55 2.59 -11.81
CA ALA A 445 0.56 1.81 -12.36
C ALA A 445 0.55 1.71 -13.90
N ASN A 446 -0.61 1.88 -14.57
CA ASN A 446 -0.76 1.57 -16.02
C ASN A 446 -0.80 2.79 -16.95
N GLY A 447 -1.00 4.02 -16.43
CA GLY A 447 -1.19 5.23 -17.25
C GLY A 447 0.07 5.82 -17.91
N ARG A 448 1.08 5.02 -18.27
CA ARG A 448 2.38 5.54 -18.77
C ARG A 448 3.06 4.71 -19.86
N ARG A 449 2.27 4.25 -20.83
CA ARG A 449 2.73 3.98 -22.20
C ARG A 449 1.93 4.87 -23.16
N ASP A 450 2.42 4.99 -24.39
CA ASP A 450 1.86 5.82 -25.47
C ASP A 450 1.91 7.34 -25.17
N GLY A 451 3.06 7.93 -25.50
CA GLY A 451 3.35 9.35 -25.25
C GLY A 451 4.77 9.75 -25.68
N GLU A 452 5.05 9.68 -26.99
CA GLU A 452 6.34 10.13 -27.55
C GLU A 452 6.52 11.65 -27.39
N ILE A 453 7.20 12.08 -26.33
CA ILE A 453 7.73 13.44 -26.21
C ILE A 453 9.15 13.44 -26.78
N ALA A 454 9.29 13.90 -28.02
CA ALA A 454 10.59 14.09 -28.65
C ALA A 454 11.42 15.15 -27.90
N VAL A 455 12.46 14.71 -27.18
CA VAL A 455 13.38 15.62 -26.47
C VAL A 455 14.33 16.26 -27.49
N PRO A 456 14.35 17.59 -27.64
CA PRO A 456 15.29 18.26 -28.53
C PRO A 456 16.71 18.16 -27.96
N ALA A 457 17.62 17.54 -28.71
CA ALA A 457 19.00 17.30 -28.27
C ALA A 457 19.79 18.61 -28.17
N GLN A 458 19.90 19.17 -26.95
CA GLN A 458 20.81 20.27 -26.68
C GLN A 458 22.27 19.78 -26.76
N ARG A 459 22.97 20.18 -27.84
CA ARG A 459 24.43 20.04 -27.92
C ARG A 459 25.08 20.95 -26.87
N VAL A 460 25.73 20.34 -25.88
CA VAL A 460 26.67 21.04 -25.00
C VAL A 460 27.90 21.45 -25.83
N PRO A 461 28.27 22.74 -25.90
CA PRO A 461 29.53 23.15 -26.50
C PRO A 461 30.70 22.77 -25.58
N LEU A 462 31.77 22.24 -26.17
CA LEU A 462 33.02 21.99 -25.45
C LEU A 462 33.69 23.34 -25.09
N PRO A 463 34.30 23.49 -23.90
CA PRO A 463 35.07 24.68 -23.58
C PRO A 463 36.37 24.69 -24.39
N GLU A 464 36.64 25.79 -25.08
CA GLU A 464 37.91 26.00 -25.77
C GLU A 464 39.06 26.10 -24.76
N ARG A 465 40.17 25.41 -25.03
CA ARG A 465 41.40 25.58 -24.26
C ARG A 465 42.10 26.85 -24.73
N VAL A 466 41.95 27.93 -23.96
CA VAL A 466 42.83 29.11 -24.07
C VAL A 466 44.28 28.65 -23.87
N GLY A 467 45.17 29.10 -24.75
CA GLY A 467 46.51 28.57 -24.89
C GLY A 467 47.47 28.88 -23.74
N ALA A 468 48.48 28.03 -23.61
CA ALA A 468 49.67 28.26 -22.81
C ALA A 468 50.88 27.75 -23.60
N ASP A 469 51.34 28.57 -24.54
CA ASP A 469 52.65 28.45 -25.19
C ASP A 469 53.25 29.85 -25.23
N ALA A 470 54.53 29.96 -24.88
CA ALA A 470 55.28 31.21 -24.85
C ALA A 470 56.77 30.95 -25.14
N GLU A 471 57.15 31.13 -26.40
CA GLU A 471 58.52 31.40 -26.89
C GLU A 471 58.46 32.01 -28.31
#